data_AF-A0A0G4FY36-F1
#
_entry.id   AF-A0A0G4FY36-F1
#
_cell.length_a   1.000
_cell.length_b   1.000
_cell.length_c   1.000
_cell.angle_alpha   90.00
_cell.angle_beta   90.00
_cell.angle_gamma   90.00
#
_symmetry.space_group_name_H-M   'P 1'
#
loop_
_entity.id
_entity.type
_entity.pdbx_description
1 polymer ?
#
loop_
_entity_poly.entity_id
_entity_poly.type
_entity_poly.pdbx_seq_one_letter_code
_entity_poly.pdbx_strand_id
1 'polypeptide(L)'
;MTFRLLVSLLPLTVVFCGNPLDPSSWATGEVAKWSALNTERGPHRGVHDGRDGVVAGTSNAIAVHAAKLALLNGGSAADAAIVASTASIVWALGRYIHQGFVRQPEVAQLLEEVARDPRFIYNDPEFQREFHAISGASVEELQSYRSFVSPAFQFRFADANLYSSPAPPDYGGASLAERLHLIELFQISTADTQSNSTALAVSAVIEQTSLFLTSLMLRGLGSVRALQETPSFAPVFPPPQITGMSDFNHRRASLQHASRLHDQMATMGLESWSKSLSELSALKDLDRVPVGGGHSDHVAVIDREGGAVSFTHTLNALPYGSQKFLRGCALANPNVPGINNALLRNWSPEGAPFYVPTSLQPVAAFQDRSLLAFGSVGESLQAYTACAAVGLLARGIAAEDMPSIPCLRYALPLGGPRVGLLVPCEGGSEGEVDPLCERWGGQTVPFPSAMIASLPRWTEKFCDVASPDIRLKEGLAMYVATGLPVFCSRSADGNFGGGASFFVNGRAL
;
A
#
# COMPACT_ATOMS: atom_id res chain seq x y z
N MET A 1 -30.77 11.75 24.62
CA MET A 1 -29.44 11.72 25.26
C MET A 1 -28.41 12.08 24.20
N THR A 2 -27.95 13.33 24.20
CA THR A 2 -27.11 13.89 23.13
C THR A 2 -25.71 14.08 23.72
N PHE A 3 -24.80 13.15 23.45
CA PHE A 3 -23.39 13.28 23.86
C PHE A 3 -22.71 14.29 22.92
N ARG A 4 -22.57 15.53 23.39
CA ARG A 4 -21.65 16.51 22.78
C ARG A 4 -20.25 16.17 23.26
N LEU A 5 -19.41 15.66 22.36
CA LEU A 5 -17.97 15.55 22.56
C LEU A 5 -17.40 16.97 22.63
N LEU A 6 -17.09 17.44 23.83
CA LEU A 6 -16.33 18.66 24.07
C LEU A 6 -14.86 18.31 23.84
N VAL A 7 -14.40 18.45 22.59
CA VAL A 7 -12.96 18.48 22.28
C VAL A 7 -12.44 19.82 22.79
N SER A 8 -11.83 19.80 23.98
CA SER A 8 -11.19 20.96 24.58
C SER A 8 -9.99 21.39 23.73
N LEU A 9 -10.12 22.55 23.09
CA LEU A 9 -9.05 23.31 22.44
C LEU A 9 -8.12 23.92 23.49
N LEU A 10 -7.31 23.09 24.17
CA LEU A 10 -6.09 23.59 24.80
C LEU A 10 -4.95 23.41 23.80
N PRO A 11 -4.17 24.46 23.47
CA PRO A 11 -2.93 24.28 22.75
C PRO A 11 -1.99 23.53 23.69
N LEU A 12 -1.91 22.22 23.52
CA LEU A 12 -0.85 21.39 24.10
C LEU A 12 0.43 21.75 23.35
N THR A 13 1.02 22.88 23.73
CA THR A 13 2.41 23.18 23.38
C THR A 13 3.25 22.23 24.23
N VAL A 14 3.63 21.09 23.65
CA VAL A 14 4.64 20.22 24.25
C VAL A 14 5.94 21.00 24.24
N VAL A 15 6.29 21.61 25.38
CA VAL A 15 7.56 22.30 25.57
C VAL A 15 8.60 21.23 25.85
N PHE A 16 9.31 20.81 24.80
CA PHE A 16 10.50 19.98 24.96
C PHE A 16 11.65 20.87 25.50
N CYS A 17 12.16 20.56 26.71
CA CYS A 17 13.42 21.16 27.18
C CYS A 17 14.59 20.46 26.48
N GLY A 18 15.23 21.18 25.55
CA GLY A 18 16.05 20.57 24.50
C GLY A 18 15.16 20.10 23.36
N ASN A 19 15.61 20.14 22.10
CA ASN A 19 14.83 19.62 20.98
C ASN A 19 15.26 18.15 20.76
N PRO A 20 14.66 17.15 21.42
CA PRO A 20 15.07 15.75 21.27
C PRO A 20 14.91 15.25 19.82
N LEU A 21 14.14 15.96 18.99
CA LEU A 21 14.00 15.64 17.56
C LEU A 21 15.11 16.26 16.69
N ASP A 22 15.94 17.16 17.24
CA ASP A 22 17.11 17.70 16.55
C ASP A 22 18.24 16.64 16.56
N PRO A 23 18.66 16.12 15.40
CA PRO A 23 19.73 15.12 15.33
C PRO A 23 21.06 15.57 15.93
N SER A 24 21.29 16.89 16.07
CA SER A 24 22.50 17.42 16.74
C SER A 24 22.49 17.23 18.26
N SER A 25 21.30 16.98 18.83
CA SER A 25 21.12 16.68 20.25
C SER A 25 21.20 15.18 20.57
N TRP A 26 21.18 14.32 19.56
CA TRP A 26 21.23 12.86 19.71
C TRP A 26 22.59 12.41 20.22
N ALA A 27 22.64 11.20 20.81
CA ALA A 27 23.91 10.66 21.26
C ALA A 27 24.87 10.48 20.07
N THR A 28 26.16 10.70 20.32
CA THR A 28 27.19 10.61 19.27
C THR A 28 27.12 9.25 18.58
N GLY A 29 26.97 9.27 17.25
CA GLY A 29 26.85 8.07 16.41
C GLY A 29 25.43 7.60 16.12
N GLU A 30 24.39 8.12 16.79
CA GLU A 30 23.01 7.70 16.51
C GLU A 30 22.56 8.04 15.09
N VAL A 31 22.87 9.24 14.61
CA VAL A 31 22.55 9.65 13.22
C VAL A 31 23.16 8.69 12.20
N ALA A 32 24.43 8.29 12.41
CA ALA A 32 25.12 7.35 11.54
C ALA A 32 24.48 5.95 11.62
N LYS A 33 24.16 5.47 12.82
CA LYS A 33 23.46 4.19 13.06
C LYS A 33 22.12 4.14 12.31
N TRP A 34 21.26 5.13 12.49
CA TRP A 34 19.95 5.17 11.83
C TRP A 34 20.04 5.38 10.32
N SER A 35 21.06 6.10 9.85
CA SER A 35 21.34 6.24 8.43
C SER A 35 21.83 4.93 7.80
N ALA A 36 22.65 4.15 8.51
CA ALA A 36 23.15 2.86 8.04
C ALA A 36 22.00 1.85 7.83
N LEU A 37 21.03 1.81 8.75
CA LEU A 37 19.83 0.97 8.62
C LEU A 37 18.98 1.30 7.38
N ASN A 38 19.05 2.53 6.87
CA ASN A 38 18.41 2.90 5.60
C ASN A 38 19.15 2.37 4.36
N THR A 39 20.42 1.99 4.50
CA THR A 39 21.26 1.43 3.44
C THR A 39 21.30 -0.10 3.46
N GLU A 40 21.19 -0.71 4.64
CA GLU A 40 21.11 -2.17 4.80
C GLU A 40 19.84 -2.71 4.13
N ARG A 41 19.98 -3.70 3.24
CA ARG A 41 18.84 -4.43 2.66
C ARG A 41 18.44 -5.52 3.65
N GLY A 42 17.26 -5.40 4.27
CA GLY A 42 16.79 -6.40 5.23
C GLY A 42 15.42 -6.09 5.82
N PRO A 43 14.78 -7.08 6.46
CA PRO A 43 13.42 -7.00 7.02
C PRO A 43 13.28 -6.05 8.22
N HIS A 44 14.39 -5.65 8.86
CA HIS A 44 14.38 -4.90 10.13
C HIS A 44 14.28 -3.37 10.01
N ARG A 45 13.86 -2.84 8.86
CA ARG A 45 14.03 -1.43 8.47
C ARG A 45 13.24 -0.37 9.26
N GLY A 46 12.52 -0.73 10.32
CA GLY A 46 11.75 0.28 11.01
C GLY A 46 10.94 -0.18 12.20
N VAL A 47 11.35 -1.18 12.97
CA VAL A 47 10.62 -1.55 14.19
C VAL A 47 11.39 -1.09 15.41
N HIS A 48 10.75 -0.28 16.26
CA HIS A 48 11.25 0.00 17.61
C HIS A 48 10.22 -0.36 18.66
N ASP A 49 10.59 -1.37 19.44
CA ASP A 49 9.95 -1.68 20.70
C ASP A 49 10.55 -0.79 21.80
N GLY A 50 9.68 -0.16 22.56
CA GLY A 50 9.98 0.51 23.80
C GLY A 50 8.99 0.04 24.86
N ARG A 51 9.40 0.10 26.13
CA ARG A 51 8.56 -0.27 27.28
C ARG A 51 7.18 0.42 27.29
N ASP A 52 7.07 1.55 26.59
CA ASP A 52 5.95 2.48 26.61
C ASP A 52 5.33 2.72 25.20
N GLY A 53 5.57 1.83 24.23
CA GLY A 53 4.94 1.91 22.91
C GLY A 53 5.83 1.43 21.77
N VAL A 54 5.25 1.31 20.59
CA VAL A 54 5.88 0.73 19.40
C VAL A 54 5.61 1.59 18.17
N VAL A 55 6.62 1.77 17.32
CA VAL A 55 6.54 2.52 16.06
C VAL A 55 7.13 1.69 14.92
N ALA A 56 6.44 1.65 13.77
CA ALA A 56 7.05 1.30 12.49
C ALA A 56 6.57 2.16 11.36
N GLY A 57 7.46 2.31 10.39
CA GLY A 57 7.20 2.96 9.13
C GLY A 57 7.85 2.21 7.98
N THR A 58 7.34 2.47 6.78
CA THR A 58 7.78 1.79 5.57
C THR A 58 8.98 2.43 4.88
N SER A 59 9.20 3.73 5.12
CA SER A 59 10.14 4.50 4.28
C SER A 59 11.55 4.64 4.86
N ASN A 60 11.72 4.98 6.13
CA ASN A 60 13.05 5.18 6.70
C ASN A 60 13.14 5.05 8.22
N ALA A 61 14.26 4.49 8.70
CA ALA A 61 14.53 4.24 10.11
C ALA A 61 14.72 5.52 10.94
N ILE A 62 15.11 6.64 10.32
CA ILE A 62 15.27 7.94 10.99
C ILE A 62 13.91 8.50 11.42
N ALA A 63 12.89 8.37 10.57
CA ALA A 63 11.53 8.77 10.85
C ALA A 63 10.93 7.92 11.97
N VAL A 64 11.16 6.61 11.94
CA VAL A 64 10.77 5.70 13.03
C VAL A 64 11.48 6.09 14.33
N HIS A 65 12.77 6.40 14.29
CA HIS A 65 13.50 6.85 15.47
C HIS A 65 12.98 8.18 16.01
N ALA A 66 12.72 9.18 15.15
CA ALA A 66 12.14 10.46 15.55
C ALA A 66 10.77 10.26 16.23
N ALA A 67 9.92 9.39 15.69
CA ALA A 67 8.64 9.06 16.29
C ALA A 67 8.77 8.29 17.61
N LYS A 68 9.76 7.41 17.75
CA LYS A 68 10.10 6.79 19.04
C LYS A 68 10.47 7.86 20.07
N LEU A 69 11.29 8.84 19.70
CA LEU A 69 11.64 9.94 20.59
C LEU A 69 10.42 10.76 20.99
N ALA A 70 9.46 10.97 20.09
CA ALA A 70 8.19 11.62 20.43
C ALA A 70 7.44 10.85 21.54
N LEU A 71 7.32 9.51 21.42
CA LEU A 71 6.70 8.68 22.47
C LEU A 71 7.47 8.73 23.79
N LEU A 72 8.80 8.60 23.76
CA LEU A 72 9.65 8.62 24.96
C LEU A 72 9.57 9.95 25.72
N ASN A 73 9.22 11.04 25.04
CA ASN A 73 9.03 12.36 25.63
C ASN A 73 7.56 12.65 25.98
N GLY A 74 6.71 11.61 26.05
CA GLY A 74 5.33 11.71 26.50
C GLY A 74 4.32 12.09 25.41
N GLY A 75 4.71 12.06 24.13
CA GLY A 75 3.79 12.19 23.01
C GLY A 75 2.86 10.97 22.87
N SER A 76 1.70 11.19 22.28
CA SER A 76 0.73 10.15 21.94
C SER A 76 1.11 9.40 20.67
N ALA A 77 0.39 8.31 20.36
CA ALA A 77 0.52 7.63 19.07
C ALA A 77 0.27 8.56 17.86
N ALA A 78 -0.60 9.56 18.01
CA ALA A 78 -0.86 10.56 16.98
C ALA A 78 0.32 11.51 16.78
N ASP A 79 0.93 11.99 17.87
CA ASP A 79 2.12 12.86 17.79
C ASP A 79 3.28 12.12 17.11
N ALA A 80 3.52 10.88 17.52
CA ALA A 80 4.56 10.04 16.93
C ALA A 80 4.30 9.74 15.45
N ALA A 81 3.06 9.45 15.05
CA ALA A 81 2.73 9.23 13.64
C ALA A 81 2.98 10.48 12.79
N ILE A 82 2.59 11.67 13.28
CA ILE A 82 2.85 12.95 12.61
C ILE A 82 4.36 13.19 12.48
N VAL A 83 5.13 12.95 13.55
CA VAL A 83 6.60 13.10 13.53
C VAL A 83 7.24 12.17 12.51
N ALA A 84 6.86 10.88 12.50
CA ALA A 84 7.37 9.92 11.52
C ALA A 84 7.05 10.37 10.08
N SER A 85 5.79 10.74 9.80
CA SER A 85 5.39 11.14 8.46
C SER A 85 6.10 12.42 7.99
N THR A 86 6.20 13.45 8.84
CA THR A 86 6.91 14.68 8.49
C THR A 86 8.41 14.43 8.30
N ALA A 87 9.05 13.67 9.19
CA ALA A 87 10.45 13.29 9.04
C ALA A 87 10.67 12.48 7.76
N SER A 88 9.72 11.62 7.39
CA SER A 88 9.77 10.82 6.17
C SER A 88 9.66 11.65 4.91
N ILE A 89 8.75 12.63 4.88
CA ILE A 89 8.64 13.58 3.76
C ILE A 89 9.96 14.33 3.56
N VAL A 90 10.52 14.90 4.63
CA VAL A 90 11.79 15.64 4.58
C VAL A 90 12.92 14.71 4.12
N TRP A 91 13.04 13.51 4.67
CA TRP A 91 14.09 12.57 4.33
C TRP A 91 14.01 12.09 2.88
N ALA A 92 12.82 11.70 2.42
CA ALA A 92 12.58 11.20 1.07
C ALA A 92 12.93 12.28 0.03
N LEU A 93 12.53 13.53 0.26
CA LEU A 93 12.87 14.67 -0.60
C LEU A 93 14.39 14.79 -0.82
N GLY A 94 15.17 14.69 0.25
CA GLY A 94 16.63 14.78 0.17
C GLY A 94 17.30 13.59 -0.52
N ARG A 95 16.90 12.37 -0.17
CA ARG A 95 17.62 11.15 -0.56
C ARG A 95 17.52 10.81 -2.05
N TYR A 96 16.38 11.07 -2.68
CA TYR A 96 16.23 10.78 -4.11
C TYR A 96 17.13 11.64 -5.01
N ILE A 97 17.56 12.81 -4.52
CA ILE A 97 18.44 13.73 -5.28
C ILE A 97 19.90 13.56 -4.85
N HIS A 98 20.18 13.17 -3.61
CA HIS A 98 21.55 13.13 -3.08
C HIS A 98 21.76 11.98 -2.09
N GLN A 99 22.91 11.30 -2.16
CA GLN A 99 23.29 10.23 -1.22
C GLN A 99 23.73 10.73 0.17
N GLY A 100 23.38 11.95 0.54
CA GLY A 100 23.83 12.61 1.78
C GLY A 100 22.72 13.39 2.45
N PHE A 101 23.03 13.98 3.61
CA PHE A 101 22.07 14.84 4.32
C PHE A 101 21.76 16.09 3.48
N VAL A 102 20.52 16.18 3.01
CA VAL A 102 20.00 17.39 2.37
C VAL A 102 19.29 18.23 3.41
N ARG A 103 19.79 19.45 3.62
CA ARG A 103 19.09 20.46 4.41
C ARG A 103 18.03 21.12 3.53
N GLN A 104 16.83 21.28 4.06
CA GLN A 104 15.70 21.92 3.37
C GLN A 104 15.20 23.07 4.25
N PRO A 105 15.93 24.21 4.27
CA PRO A 105 15.59 25.33 5.16
C PRO A 105 14.20 25.89 4.89
N GLU A 106 13.75 25.90 3.63
CA GLU A 106 12.41 26.36 3.25
C GLU A 106 11.31 25.42 3.80
N VAL A 107 11.54 24.10 3.76
CA VAL A 107 10.60 23.12 4.34
C VAL A 107 10.59 23.26 5.86
N ALA A 108 11.74 23.44 6.49
CA ALA A 108 11.83 23.68 7.92
C ALA A 108 11.05 24.94 8.32
N GLN A 109 11.26 26.05 7.61
CA GLN A 109 10.53 27.30 7.84
C GLN A 109 9.01 27.10 7.67
N LEU A 110 8.57 26.42 6.62
CA LEU A 110 7.15 26.14 6.41
C LEU A 110 6.56 25.30 7.57
N LEU A 111 7.29 24.29 8.03
CA LEU A 111 6.86 23.48 9.17
C LEU A 111 6.79 24.29 10.47
N GLU A 112 7.70 25.24 10.70
CA GLU A 112 7.62 26.16 11.82
C GLU A 112 6.41 27.12 11.72
N GLU A 113 6.10 27.60 10.52
CA GLU A 113 4.92 28.43 10.26
C GLU A 113 3.63 27.64 10.56
N VAL A 114 3.54 26.39 10.09
CA VAL A 114 2.41 25.48 10.38
C VAL A 114 2.34 25.11 11.86
N ALA A 115 3.48 24.94 12.54
CA ALA A 115 3.49 24.66 13.97
C ALA A 115 3.00 25.87 14.81
N ARG A 116 3.30 27.10 14.37
CA ARG A 116 2.82 28.35 14.99
C ARG A 116 1.33 28.60 14.70
N ASP A 117 0.89 28.33 13.48
CA ASP A 117 -0.50 28.38 13.07
C ASP A 117 -0.86 27.12 12.25
N PRO A 118 -1.56 26.14 12.84
CA PRO A 118 -1.98 24.92 12.13
C PRO A 118 -2.87 25.19 10.90
N ARG A 119 -3.40 26.41 10.75
CA ARG A 119 -4.18 26.85 9.61
C ARG A 119 -3.39 27.71 8.63
N PHE A 120 -2.09 27.92 8.83
CA PHE A 120 -1.22 28.78 8.01
C PHE A 120 -1.40 28.54 6.50
N ILE A 121 -1.24 27.30 6.05
CA ILE A 121 -1.41 26.87 4.66
C ILE A 121 -2.76 27.31 4.06
N TYR A 122 -3.80 27.34 4.89
CA TYR A 122 -5.17 27.61 4.46
C TYR A 122 -5.62 29.04 4.67
N ASN A 123 -4.88 29.85 5.44
CA ASN A 123 -5.31 31.18 5.85
C ASN A 123 -4.34 32.29 5.43
N ASP A 124 -3.06 31.98 5.21
CA ASP A 124 -2.05 32.98 4.85
C ASP A 124 -2.20 33.45 3.38
N PRO A 125 -2.48 34.75 3.14
CA PRO A 125 -2.72 35.22 1.78
C PRO A 125 -1.52 35.14 0.85
N GLU A 126 -0.29 35.20 1.38
CA GLU A 126 0.93 35.10 0.56
C GLU A 126 1.16 33.66 0.11
N PHE A 127 1.11 32.72 1.05
CA PHE A 127 1.17 31.29 0.76
C PHE A 127 0.08 30.87 -0.23
N GLN A 128 -1.16 31.35 -0.04
CA GLN A 128 -2.27 31.08 -0.96
C GLN A 128 -1.99 31.59 -2.39
N ARG A 129 -1.40 32.79 -2.53
CA ARG A 129 -1.01 33.34 -3.84
C ARG A 129 0.08 32.51 -4.50
N GLU A 130 1.11 32.12 -3.75
CA GLU A 130 2.18 31.24 -4.25
C GLU A 130 1.60 29.87 -4.67
N PHE A 131 0.77 29.27 -3.82
CA PHE A 131 0.10 28.00 -4.11
C PHE A 131 -0.76 28.08 -5.37
N HIS A 132 -1.56 29.14 -5.53
CA HIS A 132 -2.35 29.37 -6.74
C HIS A 132 -1.46 29.47 -7.99
N ALA A 133 -0.39 30.27 -7.93
CA ALA A 133 0.52 30.48 -9.05
C ALA A 133 1.20 29.18 -9.51
N ILE A 134 1.51 28.28 -8.57
CA ILE A 134 2.21 27.02 -8.87
C ILE A 134 1.22 25.92 -9.27
N SER A 135 0.17 25.71 -8.46
CA SER A 135 -0.76 24.59 -8.64
C SER A 135 -1.81 24.85 -9.71
N GLY A 136 -2.25 26.10 -9.86
CA GLY A 136 -3.43 26.51 -10.64
C GLY A 136 -4.76 26.38 -9.89
N ALA A 137 -4.78 25.83 -8.67
CA ALA A 137 -5.98 25.72 -7.84
C ALA A 137 -6.36 27.09 -7.26
N SER A 138 -7.65 27.36 -7.08
CA SER A 138 -8.11 28.66 -6.59
C SER A 138 -7.82 28.84 -5.09
N VAL A 139 -7.76 30.11 -4.67
CA VAL A 139 -7.61 30.44 -3.25
C VAL A 139 -8.84 29.97 -2.47
N GLU A 140 -10.03 30.06 -3.07
CA GLU A 140 -11.29 29.61 -2.48
C GLU A 140 -11.32 28.09 -2.27
N GLU A 141 -10.77 27.31 -3.20
CA GLU A 141 -10.62 25.84 -3.06
C GLU A 141 -9.72 25.50 -1.87
N LEU A 142 -8.58 26.20 -1.73
CA LEU A 142 -7.67 25.99 -0.61
C LEU A 142 -8.32 26.41 0.72
N GLN A 143 -8.96 27.57 0.78
CA GLN A 143 -9.63 28.08 1.98
C GLN A 143 -10.84 27.25 2.41
N SER A 144 -11.51 26.59 1.47
CA SER A 144 -12.65 25.71 1.75
C SER A 144 -12.23 24.29 2.16
N TYR A 145 -10.99 23.88 1.90
CA TYR A 145 -10.50 22.55 2.27
C TYR A 145 -10.62 22.26 3.77
N ARG A 146 -11.23 21.13 4.11
CA ARG A 146 -11.28 20.59 5.47
C ARG A 146 -10.97 19.10 5.44
N SER A 147 -10.25 18.63 6.46
CA SER A 147 -10.28 17.21 6.81
C SER A 147 -11.67 16.86 7.35
N PHE A 148 -12.12 15.64 7.10
CA PHE A 148 -13.37 15.13 7.64
C PHE A 148 -13.08 13.85 8.41
N VAL A 149 -13.87 13.60 9.45
CA VAL A 149 -13.84 12.35 10.19
C VAL A 149 -14.95 11.48 9.63
N SER A 150 -14.59 10.29 9.19
CA SER A 150 -15.54 9.30 8.68
C SER A 150 -15.45 8.02 9.52
N PRO A 151 -16.56 7.32 9.77
CA PRO A 151 -16.52 5.98 10.35
C PRO A 151 -15.65 5.06 9.47
N ALA A 152 -14.70 4.37 10.08
CA ALA A 152 -13.89 3.38 9.37
C ALA A 152 -14.77 2.30 8.76
N PHE A 153 -14.31 1.73 7.64
CA PHE A 153 -14.95 0.55 7.07
C PHE A 153 -14.68 -0.65 7.97
N GLN A 154 -15.74 -1.31 8.46
CA GLN A 154 -15.64 -2.40 9.44
C GLN A 154 -16.02 -3.73 8.80
N PHE A 155 -15.21 -4.75 9.04
CA PHE A 155 -15.47 -6.12 8.60
C PHE A 155 -14.73 -7.11 9.50
N ARG A 156 -15.04 -8.40 9.37
CA ARG A 156 -14.39 -9.46 10.14
C ARG A 156 -13.52 -10.31 9.22
N PHE A 157 -12.42 -10.80 9.77
CA PHE A 157 -11.58 -11.81 9.13
C PHE A 157 -10.91 -12.61 10.23
N ALA A 158 -10.97 -13.94 10.12
CA ALA A 158 -10.73 -14.86 11.21
C ALA A 158 -11.53 -14.43 12.46
N ASP A 159 -10.90 -14.42 13.63
CA ASP A 159 -11.52 -13.98 14.88
C ASP A 159 -11.33 -12.49 15.18
N ALA A 160 -10.83 -11.70 14.22
CA ALA A 160 -10.54 -10.29 14.38
C ALA A 160 -11.62 -9.38 13.78
N ASN A 161 -11.82 -8.21 14.41
CA ASN A 161 -12.55 -7.09 13.82
C ASN A 161 -11.54 -6.13 13.18
N LEU A 162 -11.67 -5.89 11.88
CA LEU A 162 -10.79 -5.02 11.11
C LEU A 162 -11.49 -3.70 10.80
N TYR A 163 -10.70 -2.62 10.82
CA TYR A 163 -11.08 -1.26 10.54
C TYR A 163 -10.12 -0.72 9.48
N SER A 164 -10.63 -0.28 8.34
CA SER A 164 -9.82 0.26 7.25
C SER A 164 -10.44 1.53 6.66
N SER A 165 -9.76 2.13 5.67
CA SER A 165 -10.23 3.31 4.95
C SER A 165 -11.71 3.26 4.58
N PRO A 166 -12.47 4.35 4.85
CA PRO A 166 -13.92 4.40 4.71
C PRO A 166 -14.35 4.39 3.24
N ALA A 167 -15.51 3.82 2.94
CA ALA A 167 -16.16 4.02 1.64
C ALA A 167 -17.07 5.25 1.68
N PRO A 168 -17.20 6.02 0.58
CA PRO A 168 -16.19 6.66 -0.29
C PRO A 168 -15.58 7.93 0.36
N PRO A 169 -14.59 8.59 -0.29
CA PRO A 169 -14.06 8.34 -1.64
C PRO A 169 -13.15 7.11 -1.73
N ASP A 170 -12.69 6.57 -0.61
CA ASP A 170 -11.71 5.49 -0.62
C ASP A 170 -12.36 4.15 -0.98
N TYR A 171 -11.56 3.29 -1.62
CA TYR A 171 -11.95 1.93 -1.95
C TYR A 171 -10.98 0.89 -1.37
N GLY A 172 -9.86 1.32 -0.78
CA GLY A 172 -8.86 0.45 -0.20
C GLY A 172 -9.45 -0.55 0.79
N GLY A 173 -10.22 -0.08 1.78
CA GLY A 173 -10.87 -0.94 2.78
C GLY A 173 -11.85 -1.94 2.18
N ALA A 174 -12.63 -1.53 1.17
CA ALA A 174 -13.56 -2.43 0.50
C ALA A 174 -12.84 -3.53 -0.31
N SER A 175 -11.77 -3.17 -1.02
CA SER A 175 -10.93 -4.14 -1.73
C SER A 175 -10.20 -5.07 -0.75
N LEU A 176 -9.84 -4.62 0.45
CA LEU A 176 -9.22 -5.47 1.46
C LEU A 176 -10.23 -6.49 2.01
N ALA A 177 -11.42 -6.05 2.39
CA ALA A 177 -12.49 -6.91 2.89
C ALA A 177 -12.88 -7.99 1.86
N GLU A 178 -13.03 -7.62 0.59
CA GLU A 178 -13.32 -8.56 -0.50
C GLU A 178 -12.28 -9.68 -0.59
N ARG A 179 -10.99 -9.33 -0.61
CA ARG A 179 -9.89 -10.30 -0.68
C ARG A 179 -9.91 -11.25 0.50
N LEU A 180 -10.06 -10.71 1.70
CA LEU A 180 -10.01 -11.48 2.95
C LEU A 180 -11.20 -12.43 3.06
N HIS A 181 -12.41 -12.01 2.71
CA HIS A 181 -13.56 -12.91 2.63
C HIS A 181 -13.37 -14.01 1.59
N LEU A 182 -12.82 -13.70 0.40
CA LEU A 182 -12.52 -14.73 -0.61
C LEU A 182 -11.48 -15.74 -0.09
N ILE A 183 -10.43 -15.26 0.58
CA ILE A 183 -9.40 -16.12 1.21
C ILE A 183 -10.02 -17.09 2.23
N GLU A 184 -10.98 -16.64 3.04
CA GLU A 184 -11.72 -17.50 3.97
C GLU A 184 -12.60 -18.52 3.25
N LEU A 185 -13.36 -18.09 2.24
CA LEU A 185 -14.26 -18.96 1.48
C LEU A 185 -13.50 -20.07 0.74
N PHE A 186 -12.34 -19.75 0.17
CA PHE A 186 -11.45 -20.74 -0.43
C PHE A 186 -10.63 -21.55 0.58
N GLN A 187 -10.75 -21.26 1.88
CA GLN A 187 -10.04 -21.95 2.97
C GLN A 187 -8.51 -21.93 2.82
N ILE A 188 -7.96 -20.84 2.29
CA ILE A 188 -6.50 -20.69 2.08
C ILE A 188 -5.83 -19.81 3.15
N SER A 189 -6.57 -19.38 4.17
CA SER A 189 -6.04 -18.59 5.29
C SER A 189 -4.98 -19.36 6.09
N THR A 190 -5.16 -20.66 6.29
CA THR A 190 -4.24 -21.54 7.05
C THR A 190 -3.26 -22.31 6.15
N ALA A 191 -3.49 -22.34 4.84
CA ALA A 191 -2.63 -23.05 3.91
C ALA A 191 -1.25 -22.38 3.83
N ASP A 192 -0.15 -23.14 3.93
CA ASP A 192 1.16 -22.61 3.61
C ASP A 192 1.24 -22.33 2.10
N THR A 193 1.10 -21.06 1.73
CA THR A 193 1.11 -20.60 0.34
C THR A 193 2.46 -20.81 -0.34
N GLN A 194 3.54 -21.04 0.41
CA GLN A 194 4.85 -21.35 -0.17
C GLN A 194 4.95 -22.78 -0.65
N SER A 195 4.39 -23.73 0.12
CA SER A 195 4.39 -25.15 -0.23
C SER A 195 3.15 -25.60 -1.01
N ASN A 196 2.10 -24.78 -1.04
CA ASN A 196 0.82 -25.10 -1.66
C ASN A 196 0.59 -24.26 -2.93
N SER A 197 0.94 -24.84 -4.07
CA SER A 197 0.75 -24.21 -5.39
C SER A 197 -0.71 -23.90 -5.71
N THR A 198 -1.66 -24.67 -5.18
CA THR A 198 -3.10 -24.38 -5.32
C THR A 198 -3.47 -23.12 -4.55
N ALA A 199 -3.03 -22.98 -3.29
CA ALA A 199 -3.28 -21.77 -2.51
C ALA A 199 -2.68 -20.53 -3.18
N LEU A 200 -1.47 -20.66 -3.72
CA LEU A 200 -0.82 -19.59 -4.48
C LEU A 200 -1.61 -19.19 -5.73
N ALA A 201 -2.07 -20.16 -6.51
CA ALA A 201 -2.87 -19.91 -7.72
C ALA A 201 -4.22 -19.25 -7.37
N VAL A 202 -4.89 -19.71 -6.31
CA VAL A 202 -6.13 -19.10 -5.81
C VAL A 202 -5.89 -17.66 -5.39
N SER A 203 -4.84 -17.38 -4.60
CA SER A 203 -4.48 -16.01 -4.19
C SER A 203 -4.25 -15.10 -5.40
N ALA A 204 -3.59 -15.60 -6.46
CA ALA A 204 -3.37 -14.83 -7.68
C ALA A 204 -4.68 -14.46 -8.38
N VAL A 205 -5.63 -15.39 -8.44
CA VAL A 205 -6.95 -15.14 -9.04
C VAL A 205 -7.78 -14.19 -8.20
N ILE A 206 -7.73 -14.28 -6.87
CA ILE A 206 -8.38 -13.34 -5.95
C ILE A 206 -7.85 -11.92 -6.18
N GLU A 207 -6.53 -11.75 -6.24
CA GLU A 207 -5.91 -10.45 -6.49
C GLU A 207 -6.27 -9.88 -7.86
N GLN A 208 -6.19 -10.70 -8.92
CA GLN A 208 -6.58 -10.29 -10.27
C GLN A 208 -8.05 -9.83 -10.30
N THR A 209 -8.94 -10.57 -9.62
CA THR A 209 -10.36 -10.22 -9.52
C THR A 209 -10.56 -8.89 -8.81
N SER A 210 -9.91 -8.70 -7.66
CA SER A 210 -10.05 -7.49 -6.85
C SER A 210 -9.52 -6.25 -7.57
N LEU A 211 -8.36 -6.35 -8.23
CA LEU A 211 -7.82 -5.26 -9.05
C LEU A 211 -8.73 -4.95 -10.24
N PHE A 212 -9.26 -5.97 -10.91
CA PHE A 212 -10.19 -5.80 -12.03
C PHE A 212 -11.45 -5.03 -11.60
N LEU A 213 -12.11 -5.44 -10.53
CA LEU A 213 -13.31 -4.77 -10.02
C LEU A 213 -13.02 -3.32 -9.59
N THR A 214 -11.86 -3.07 -8.98
CA THR A 214 -11.39 -1.70 -8.67
C THR A 214 -11.26 -0.87 -9.95
N SER A 215 -10.64 -1.43 -11.00
CA SER A 215 -10.42 -0.71 -12.26
C SER A 215 -11.73 -0.32 -12.95
N LEU A 216 -12.76 -1.17 -12.85
CA LEU A 216 -14.08 -0.91 -13.42
C LEU A 216 -14.83 0.16 -12.64
N MET A 217 -14.74 0.09 -11.31
CA MET A 217 -15.27 1.10 -10.41
C MET A 217 -14.70 2.49 -10.76
N LEU A 218 -13.39 2.58 -11.03
CA LEU A 218 -12.75 3.84 -11.39
C LEU A 218 -13.16 4.39 -12.77
N ARG A 219 -13.82 3.60 -13.63
CA ARG A 219 -14.25 4.05 -14.97
C ARG A 219 -15.70 4.48 -15.01
N GLY A 220 -16.50 3.91 -14.13
CA GLY A 220 -17.82 4.40 -13.78
C GLY A 220 -18.97 3.44 -14.00
N LEU A 221 -20.20 3.92 -13.78
CA LEU A 221 -21.41 3.08 -13.84
C LEU A 221 -21.62 2.43 -15.22
N GLY A 222 -21.14 3.06 -16.31
CA GLY A 222 -21.17 2.47 -17.65
C GLY A 222 -20.41 1.14 -17.72
N SER A 223 -19.26 1.04 -17.04
CA SER A 223 -18.48 -0.20 -16.97
C SER A 223 -19.13 -1.25 -16.07
N VAL A 224 -19.81 -0.81 -15.00
CA VAL A 224 -20.61 -1.71 -14.15
C VAL A 224 -21.76 -2.33 -14.94
N ARG A 225 -22.46 -1.55 -15.76
CA ARG A 225 -23.53 -2.05 -16.62
C ARG A 225 -23.02 -3.12 -17.60
N ALA A 226 -21.86 -2.91 -18.19
CA ALA A 226 -21.24 -3.91 -19.07
C ALA A 226 -20.97 -5.25 -18.34
N LEU A 227 -20.63 -5.23 -17.04
CA LEU A 227 -20.53 -6.46 -16.24
C LEU A 227 -21.88 -7.13 -16.04
N GLN A 228 -22.93 -6.36 -15.76
CA GLN A 228 -24.28 -6.89 -15.59
C GLN A 228 -24.80 -7.54 -16.87
N GLU A 229 -24.36 -7.03 -18.02
CA GLU A 229 -24.69 -7.57 -19.34
C GLU A 229 -23.77 -8.74 -19.75
N THR A 230 -22.63 -8.94 -19.07
CA THR A 230 -21.73 -10.06 -19.32
C THR A 230 -22.20 -11.31 -18.57
N PRO A 231 -22.55 -12.42 -19.24
CA PRO A 231 -23.14 -13.60 -18.60
C PRO A 231 -22.31 -14.17 -17.43
N SER A 232 -20.98 -14.15 -17.53
CA SER A 232 -20.07 -14.62 -16.47
C SER A 232 -20.10 -13.77 -15.20
N PHE A 233 -20.54 -12.51 -15.27
CA PHE A 233 -20.52 -11.55 -14.17
C PHE A 233 -21.92 -11.13 -13.71
N ALA A 234 -22.95 -11.34 -14.54
CA ALA A 234 -24.34 -11.04 -14.19
C ALA A 234 -24.80 -11.67 -12.85
N PRO A 235 -24.43 -12.93 -12.50
CA PRO A 235 -24.79 -13.50 -11.20
C PRO A 235 -24.10 -12.82 -10.01
N VAL A 236 -22.91 -12.25 -10.21
CA VAL A 236 -22.13 -11.58 -9.18
C VAL A 236 -22.69 -10.19 -8.87
N PHE A 237 -23.16 -9.50 -9.91
CA PHE A 237 -23.71 -8.13 -9.86
C PHE A 237 -25.19 -8.09 -10.21
N PRO A 238 -26.07 -8.76 -9.44
CA PRO A 238 -27.49 -8.79 -9.75
C PRO A 238 -28.10 -7.37 -9.68
N PRO A 239 -29.09 -7.05 -10.53
CA PRO A 239 -29.93 -5.87 -10.33
C PRO A 239 -30.59 -5.91 -8.94
N PRO A 240 -30.87 -4.76 -8.27
CA PRO A 240 -30.96 -3.41 -8.82
C PRO A 240 -29.62 -2.69 -9.00
N GLN A 241 -29.66 -1.67 -9.85
CA GLN A 241 -28.55 -0.80 -10.26
C GLN A 241 -27.75 -0.33 -9.04
N ILE A 242 -26.45 -0.62 -9.05
CA ILE A 242 -25.48 0.05 -8.17
C ILE A 242 -25.70 1.54 -8.33
N THR A 243 -26.15 2.21 -7.27
CA THR A 243 -26.63 3.61 -7.33
C THR A 243 -25.49 4.61 -7.22
N GLY A 244 -24.30 4.15 -6.85
CA GLY A 244 -23.08 4.95 -6.85
C GLY A 244 -21.90 4.23 -6.21
N MET A 245 -20.79 4.97 -6.05
CA MET A 245 -19.52 4.46 -5.50
C MET A 245 -19.67 3.89 -4.08
N SER A 246 -20.46 4.55 -3.24
CA SER A 246 -20.71 4.11 -1.86
C SER A 246 -21.39 2.74 -1.83
N ASP A 247 -22.49 2.60 -2.57
CA ASP A 247 -23.22 1.32 -2.69
C ASP A 247 -22.31 0.22 -3.26
N PHE A 248 -21.53 0.54 -4.30
CA PHE A 248 -20.57 -0.41 -4.86
C PHE A 248 -19.57 -0.91 -3.82
N ASN A 249 -18.89 0.00 -3.11
CA ASN A 249 -17.88 -0.37 -2.12
C ASN A 249 -18.47 -1.11 -0.92
N HIS A 250 -19.65 -0.71 -0.42
CA HIS A 250 -20.33 -1.43 0.65
C HIS A 250 -20.71 -2.85 0.24
N ARG A 251 -21.26 -3.03 -0.97
CA ARG A 251 -21.57 -4.37 -1.48
C ARG A 251 -20.31 -5.19 -1.63
N ARG A 252 -19.28 -4.62 -2.26
CA ARG A 252 -18.01 -5.29 -2.55
C ARG A 252 -17.33 -5.84 -1.30
N ALA A 253 -17.37 -5.09 -0.22
CA ALA A 253 -16.79 -5.49 1.04
C ALA A 253 -17.63 -6.52 1.82
N SER A 254 -18.86 -6.82 1.39
CA SER A 254 -19.72 -7.76 2.10
C SER A 254 -19.32 -9.21 1.86
N LEU A 255 -19.53 -10.06 2.88
CA LEU A 255 -19.36 -11.51 2.73
C LEU A 255 -20.28 -12.07 1.62
N GLN A 256 -21.50 -11.52 1.48
CA GLN A 256 -22.45 -11.95 0.45
C GLN A 256 -21.89 -11.75 -0.97
N HIS A 257 -21.22 -10.64 -1.22
CA HIS A 257 -20.56 -10.40 -2.51
C HIS A 257 -19.41 -11.36 -2.74
N ALA A 258 -18.56 -11.57 -1.74
CA ALA A 258 -17.47 -12.54 -1.81
C ALA A 258 -17.99 -13.97 -2.06
N SER A 259 -19.11 -14.38 -1.43
CA SER A 259 -19.74 -15.68 -1.68
C SER A 259 -20.22 -15.82 -3.13
N ARG A 260 -20.86 -14.79 -3.70
CA ARG A 260 -21.26 -14.83 -5.12
C ARG A 260 -20.05 -14.94 -6.06
N LEU A 261 -18.97 -14.21 -5.78
CA LEU A 261 -17.72 -14.32 -6.52
C LEU A 261 -17.13 -15.72 -6.41
N HIS A 262 -17.04 -16.26 -5.19
CA HIS A 262 -16.56 -17.61 -4.93
C HIS A 262 -17.36 -18.67 -5.69
N ASP A 263 -18.70 -18.64 -5.59
CA ASP A 263 -19.58 -19.61 -6.25
C ASP A 263 -19.44 -19.56 -7.77
N GLN A 264 -19.29 -18.34 -8.32
CA GLN A 264 -19.07 -18.15 -9.75
C GLN A 264 -17.69 -18.66 -10.20
N MET A 265 -16.63 -18.37 -9.44
CA MET A 265 -15.29 -18.90 -9.69
C MET A 265 -15.26 -20.43 -9.62
N ALA A 266 -15.95 -21.02 -8.64
CA ALA A 266 -16.06 -22.46 -8.47
C ALA A 266 -16.84 -23.09 -9.64
N THR A 267 -17.94 -22.47 -10.07
CA THR A 267 -18.76 -22.94 -11.19
C THR A 267 -18.02 -22.89 -12.53
N MET A 268 -17.27 -21.82 -12.79
CA MET A 268 -16.53 -21.64 -14.05
C MET A 268 -15.19 -22.37 -14.08
N GLY A 269 -14.60 -22.61 -12.91
CA GLY A 269 -13.18 -22.94 -12.76
C GLY A 269 -12.29 -21.68 -12.81
N LEU A 270 -11.22 -21.70 -12.01
CA LEU A 270 -10.31 -20.57 -11.84
C LEU A 270 -9.61 -20.14 -13.15
N GLU A 271 -9.27 -21.09 -14.02
CA GLU A 271 -8.66 -20.81 -15.33
C GLU A 271 -9.62 -20.05 -16.24
N SER A 272 -10.85 -20.55 -16.40
CA SER A 272 -11.90 -19.91 -17.19
C SER A 272 -12.23 -18.51 -16.65
N TRP A 273 -12.28 -18.37 -15.32
CA TRP A 273 -12.49 -17.09 -14.67
C TRP A 273 -11.36 -16.09 -14.96
N SER A 274 -10.10 -16.49 -14.76
CA SER A 274 -8.93 -15.65 -15.05
C SER A 274 -8.86 -15.26 -16.54
N LYS A 275 -9.21 -16.19 -17.43
CA LYS A 275 -9.34 -15.91 -18.87
C LYS A 275 -10.44 -14.88 -19.15
N SER A 276 -11.63 -15.02 -18.56
CA SER A 276 -12.71 -14.03 -18.70
C SER A 276 -12.30 -12.64 -18.19
N LEU A 277 -11.59 -12.56 -17.06
CA LEU A 277 -11.03 -11.29 -16.57
C LEU A 277 -10.05 -10.68 -17.58
N SER A 278 -9.21 -11.51 -18.18
CA SER A 278 -8.20 -11.08 -19.16
C SER A 278 -8.84 -10.61 -20.47
N GLU A 279 -9.86 -11.33 -20.97
CA GLU A 279 -10.62 -10.95 -22.16
C GLU A 279 -11.39 -9.65 -21.96
N LEU A 280 -12.03 -9.49 -20.79
CA LEU A 280 -12.67 -8.23 -20.43
C LEU A 280 -11.64 -7.11 -20.34
N SER A 281 -10.49 -7.36 -19.70
CA SER A 281 -9.36 -6.43 -19.59
C SER A 281 -8.79 -6.02 -20.95
N ALA A 282 -8.90 -6.88 -21.96
CA ALA A 282 -8.41 -6.62 -23.32
C ALA A 282 -9.42 -5.84 -24.20
N LEU A 283 -10.66 -5.61 -23.71
CA LEU A 283 -11.57 -4.70 -24.38
C LEU A 283 -10.91 -3.31 -24.42
N LYS A 284 -10.55 -2.90 -25.65
CA LYS A 284 -9.47 -1.95 -26.05
C LYS A 284 -9.41 -0.57 -25.37
N ASP A 285 -10.32 -0.25 -24.47
CA ASP A 285 -10.30 0.97 -23.67
C ASP A 285 -9.72 0.77 -22.26
N LEU A 286 -9.44 -0.48 -21.84
CA LEU A 286 -8.92 -0.76 -20.50
C LEU A 286 -7.38 -0.57 -20.36
N ASP A 287 -6.62 -0.68 -21.44
CA ASP A 287 -5.14 -0.76 -21.40
C ASP A 287 -4.38 0.56 -21.17
N ARG A 288 -5.05 1.71 -21.06
CA ARG A 288 -4.39 3.03 -21.09
C ARG A 288 -4.36 3.80 -19.78
N VAL A 289 -4.65 3.18 -18.65
CA VAL A 289 -4.47 3.86 -17.35
C VAL A 289 -3.02 3.65 -16.93
N PRO A 290 -2.13 4.67 -17.03
CA PRO A 290 -0.78 4.53 -16.51
C PRO A 290 -0.90 4.27 -15.02
N VAL A 291 -0.55 3.06 -14.59
CA VAL A 291 -0.26 2.82 -13.18
C VAL A 291 1.09 3.50 -12.95
N GLY A 292 1.03 4.81 -12.73
CA GLY A 292 2.20 5.55 -12.29
C GLY A 292 2.71 4.86 -11.03
N GLY A 293 4.02 4.61 -10.94
CA GLY A 293 4.60 4.11 -9.71
C GLY A 293 4.22 5.07 -8.59
N GLY A 294 3.32 4.65 -7.72
CA GLY A 294 2.85 5.44 -6.60
C GLY A 294 3.86 5.34 -5.47
N HIS A 295 4.38 6.48 -5.01
CA HIS A 295 5.10 6.54 -3.75
C HIS A 295 4.12 6.93 -2.65
N SER A 296 4.00 6.07 -1.66
CA SER A 296 3.28 6.35 -0.43
C SER A 296 4.19 6.01 0.73
N ASP A 297 3.84 6.50 1.91
CA ASP A 297 4.43 6.06 3.15
C ASP A 297 3.33 5.61 4.10
N HIS A 298 3.63 4.60 4.89
CA HIS A 298 2.77 4.08 5.93
C HIS A 298 3.53 4.08 7.25
N VAL A 299 2.83 4.49 8.31
CA VAL A 299 3.31 4.50 9.68
C VAL A 299 2.23 3.86 10.56
N ALA A 300 2.65 2.94 11.42
CA ALA A 300 1.84 2.36 12.47
C ALA A 300 2.48 2.66 13.83
N VAL A 301 1.66 3.14 14.77
CA VAL A 301 2.10 3.48 16.13
C VAL A 301 1.10 2.94 17.13
N ILE A 302 1.60 2.38 18.24
CA ILE A 302 0.82 2.06 19.43
C ILE A 302 1.54 2.69 20.63
N ASP A 303 0.85 3.51 21.44
CA ASP A 303 1.42 4.11 22.64
C ASP A 303 1.14 3.28 23.92
N ARG A 304 1.77 3.64 25.03
CA ARG A 304 1.58 2.99 26.35
C ARG A 304 0.16 3.00 26.87
N GLU A 305 -0.67 3.93 26.41
CA GLU A 305 -2.06 4.09 26.86
C GLU A 305 -3.00 3.20 26.02
N GLY A 306 -2.44 2.50 25.02
CA GLY A 306 -3.20 1.68 24.07
C GLY A 306 -3.82 2.51 22.95
N GLY A 307 -3.49 3.79 22.83
CA GLY A 307 -3.78 4.59 21.65
C GLY A 307 -3.03 4.03 20.47
N ALA A 308 -3.68 3.92 19.31
CA ALA A 308 -3.03 3.44 18.09
C ALA A 308 -3.38 4.30 16.89
N VAL A 309 -2.42 4.40 15.98
CA VAL A 309 -2.54 5.09 14.71
C VAL A 309 -2.01 4.18 13.61
N SER A 310 -2.84 4.00 12.57
CA SER A 310 -2.46 3.40 11.30
C SER A 310 -2.64 4.48 10.25
N PHE A 311 -1.54 5.03 9.74
CA PHE A 311 -1.55 6.23 8.93
C PHE A 311 -0.81 6.00 7.61
N THR A 312 -1.50 6.26 6.49
CA THR A 312 -0.91 6.16 5.16
C THR A 312 -1.10 7.48 4.43
N HIS A 313 -0.01 8.04 3.89
CA HIS A 313 -0.05 9.26 3.09
C HIS A 313 0.68 9.08 1.76
N THR A 314 0.32 9.89 0.77
CA THR A 314 0.81 9.74 -0.60
C THR A 314 0.85 11.07 -1.34
N LEU A 315 1.83 11.24 -2.23
CA LEU A 315 1.85 12.32 -3.23
C LEU A 315 1.34 11.83 -4.60
N ASN A 316 0.95 10.55 -4.67
CA ASN A 316 0.32 9.91 -5.82
C ASN A 316 1.14 9.89 -7.13
N ALA A 317 2.46 10.12 -7.07
CA ALA A 317 3.39 9.83 -8.17
C ALA A 317 4.86 9.86 -7.71
N LEU A 318 5.68 9.04 -8.36
CA LEU A 318 7.13 9.07 -8.22
C LEU A 318 7.79 10.12 -9.14
N PRO A 319 8.93 10.70 -8.72
CA PRO A 319 9.46 10.70 -7.36
C PRO A 319 8.77 11.74 -6.44
N TYR A 320 8.11 12.76 -7.01
CA TYR A 320 7.68 13.96 -6.29
C TYR A 320 6.29 14.46 -6.67
N GLY A 321 5.32 13.55 -6.80
CA GLY A 321 3.95 13.94 -7.14
C GLY A 321 3.91 14.68 -8.48
N SER A 322 3.50 15.95 -8.45
CA SER A 322 3.30 16.77 -9.66
C SER A 322 4.60 17.35 -10.22
N GLN A 323 5.73 17.09 -9.55
CA GLN A 323 7.04 17.72 -9.82
C GLN A 323 7.04 19.24 -9.67
N LYS A 324 5.99 19.80 -9.07
CA LYS A 324 5.92 21.20 -8.66
C LYS A 324 6.26 21.29 -7.18
N PHE A 325 7.00 22.33 -6.82
CA PHE A 325 7.46 22.53 -5.44
C PHE A 325 7.04 23.90 -4.95
N LEU A 326 6.48 23.96 -3.74
CA LEU A 326 6.15 25.18 -3.02
C LEU A 326 6.94 25.19 -1.72
N ARG A 327 7.83 26.17 -1.54
CA ARG A 327 8.71 26.28 -0.36
C ARG A 327 9.44 24.97 -0.04
N GLY A 328 9.95 24.31 -1.07
CA GLY A 328 10.65 23.02 -0.98
C GLY A 328 9.75 21.79 -0.83
N CYS A 329 8.46 21.94 -0.57
CA CYS A 329 7.52 20.82 -0.51
C CYS A 329 6.97 20.47 -1.90
N ALA A 330 7.08 19.20 -2.28
CA ALA A 330 6.47 18.69 -3.50
C ALA A 330 4.94 18.70 -3.39
N LEU A 331 4.27 19.23 -4.40
CA LEU A 331 2.82 19.18 -4.50
C LEU A 331 2.37 17.82 -5.04
N ALA A 332 1.34 17.23 -4.43
CA ALA A 332 0.77 15.97 -4.88
C ALA A 332 0.34 16.04 -6.36
N ASN A 333 0.41 14.91 -7.06
CA ASN A 333 -0.22 14.76 -8.37
C ASN A 333 -1.51 13.95 -8.22
N PRO A 334 -2.61 14.57 -7.78
CA PRO A 334 -3.88 13.87 -7.77
C PRO A 334 -4.27 13.47 -9.19
N ASN A 335 -3.80 14.17 -10.23
CA ASN A 335 -4.13 14.01 -11.65
C ASN A 335 -3.12 13.15 -12.43
N VAL A 336 -2.85 11.91 -12.00
CA VAL A 336 -2.16 10.95 -12.87
C VAL A 336 -2.97 10.82 -14.18
N PRO A 337 -2.44 11.21 -15.35
CA PRO A 337 -3.20 11.32 -16.59
C PRO A 337 -3.68 9.93 -17.05
N GLY A 338 -4.90 9.56 -16.68
CA GLY A 338 -5.49 8.27 -17.03
C GLY A 338 -6.58 7.84 -16.04
N ILE A 339 -6.29 7.88 -14.75
CA ILE A 339 -7.25 7.55 -13.69
C ILE A 339 -8.29 8.68 -13.55
N ASN A 340 -7.82 9.93 -13.52
CA ASN A 340 -8.66 11.04 -13.08
C ASN A 340 -9.54 11.64 -14.16
N ASN A 341 -9.14 11.66 -15.44
CA ASN A 341 -9.98 12.27 -16.47
C ASN A 341 -11.28 11.50 -16.73
N ALA A 342 -11.29 10.17 -16.53
CA ALA A 342 -12.50 9.36 -16.59
C ALA A 342 -13.34 9.51 -15.32
N LEU A 343 -12.69 9.54 -14.14
CA LEU A 343 -13.36 9.75 -12.85
C LEU A 343 -14.02 11.13 -12.74
N LEU A 344 -13.28 12.19 -13.06
CA LEU A 344 -13.72 13.59 -13.00
C LEU A 344 -14.93 13.84 -13.90
N ARG A 345 -15.01 13.18 -15.06
CA ARG A 345 -16.15 13.33 -15.99
C ARG A 345 -17.42 12.63 -15.50
N ASN A 346 -17.28 11.54 -14.77
CA ASN A 346 -18.39 10.62 -14.52
C ASN A 346 -18.95 10.71 -13.09
N TRP A 347 -18.29 11.39 -12.16
CA TRP A 347 -18.55 11.15 -10.72
C TRP A 347 -18.51 12.35 -9.78
N SER A 348 -18.56 13.60 -10.26
CA SER A 348 -18.80 14.74 -9.37
C SER A 348 -20.33 14.94 -9.21
N PRO A 349 -20.93 14.68 -8.03
CA PRO A 349 -22.28 15.15 -7.77
C PRO A 349 -22.26 16.69 -7.87
N GLU A 350 -23.21 17.27 -8.59
CA GLU A 350 -23.31 18.73 -8.69
C GLU A 350 -23.27 19.38 -7.29
N GLY A 351 -22.26 20.21 -7.05
CA GLY A 351 -22.11 20.98 -5.80
C GLY A 351 -21.37 20.29 -4.64
N ALA A 352 -20.91 19.03 -4.78
CA ALA A 352 -20.08 18.39 -3.75
C ALA A 352 -18.57 18.52 -4.06
N PRO A 353 -17.71 18.73 -3.05
CA PRO A 353 -16.26 18.68 -3.26
C PRO A 353 -15.86 17.28 -3.75
N PHE A 354 -15.21 17.24 -4.90
CA PHE A 354 -14.72 15.99 -5.50
C PHE A 354 -13.41 15.57 -4.84
N TYR A 355 -13.37 14.34 -4.33
CA TYR A 355 -12.14 13.72 -3.84
C TYR A 355 -11.73 12.60 -4.80
N VAL A 356 -10.45 12.56 -5.15
CA VAL A 356 -9.90 11.45 -5.95
C VAL A 356 -10.01 10.16 -5.13
N PRO A 357 -10.71 9.13 -5.62
CA PRO A 357 -10.77 7.83 -4.97
C PRO A 357 -9.36 7.27 -4.74
N THR A 358 -9.09 6.78 -3.54
CA THR A 358 -7.77 6.24 -3.19
C THR A 358 -7.81 4.79 -2.72
N SER A 359 -6.70 4.11 -3.03
CA SER A 359 -6.42 2.70 -2.78
C SER A 359 -5.79 2.44 -1.42
N LEU A 360 -5.49 3.47 -0.62
CA LEU A 360 -4.75 3.32 0.63
C LEU A 360 -5.52 2.44 1.62
N GLN A 361 -4.78 1.56 2.30
CA GLN A 361 -5.29 0.57 3.24
C GLN A 361 -4.58 0.68 4.60
N PRO A 362 -4.73 1.80 5.33
CA PRO A 362 -4.38 1.78 6.75
C PRO A 362 -5.36 0.85 7.46
N VAL A 363 -4.85 -0.13 8.20
CA VAL A 363 -5.65 -1.11 8.95
C VAL A 363 -5.37 -0.98 10.44
N ALA A 364 -6.45 -0.99 11.22
CA ALA A 364 -6.44 -1.34 12.62
C ALA A 364 -7.23 -2.64 12.83
N ALA A 365 -6.73 -3.57 13.61
CA ALA A 365 -7.43 -4.82 13.91
C ALA A 365 -7.47 -5.11 15.41
N PHE A 366 -8.59 -5.67 15.87
CA PHE A 366 -8.81 -6.06 17.25
C PHE A 366 -9.11 -7.56 17.34
N GLN A 367 -8.31 -8.32 18.08
CA GLN A 367 -8.47 -9.75 18.33
C GLN A 367 -8.20 -10.03 19.80
N ASP A 368 -9.18 -10.60 20.54
CA ASP A 368 -9.01 -11.00 21.94
C ASP A 368 -8.39 -9.94 22.88
N ARG A 369 -8.68 -8.65 22.63
CA ARG A 369 -8.14 -7.44 23.29
C ARG A 369 -6.76 -6.96 22.80
N SER A 370 -6.09 -7.70 21.94
CA SER A 370 -4.91 -7.22 21.22
C SER A 370 -5.32 -6.24 20.13
N LEU A 371 -4.57 -5.16 20.02
CA LEU A 371 -4.68 -4.14 18.99
C LEU A 371 -3.49 -4.26 18.04
N LEU A 372 -3.79 -4.27 16.75
CA LEU A 372 -2.85 -4.36 15.66
C LEU A 372 -3.03 -3.13 14.77
N ALA A 373 -1.92 -2.57 14.30
CA ALA A 373 -1.93 -1.50 13.31
C ALA A 373 -0.93 -1.88 12.21
N PHE A 374 -1.40 -1.91 10.96
CA PHE A 374 -0.58 -2.28 9.81
C PHE A 374 -1.15 -1.72 8.50
N GLY A 375 -0.34 -1.78 7.45
CA GLY A 375 -0.70 -1.29 6.14
C GLY A 375 0.48 -1.35 5.17
N SER A 376 0.18 -1.14 3.89
CA SER A 376 1.16 -1.14 2.81
C SER A 376 1.15 0.18 2.03
N VAL A 377 2.26 0.46 1.35
CA VAL A 377 2.43 1.66 0.52
C VAL A 377 2.13 1.42 -0.95
N GLY A 378 1.45 2.37 -1.59
CA GLY A 378 1.19 2.31 -3.02
C GLY A 378 0.07 1.32 -3.41
N GLU A 379 -0.64 1.67 -4.48
CA GLU A 379 -1.80 0.92 -4.98
C GLU A 379 -1.46 -0.53 -5.32
N SER A 380 -0.25 -0.76 -5.84
CA SER A 380 0.21 -2.09 -6.26
C SER A 380 0.73 -2.96 -5.12
N LEU A 381 0.71 -2.48 -3.86
CA LEU A 381 1.04 -3.28 -2.69
C LEU A 381 -0.17 -3.62 -1.82
N GLN A 382 -1.41 -3.35 -2.26
CA GLN A 382 -2.61 -3.77 -1.51
C GLN A 382 -2.62 -5.26 -1.14
N ALA A 383 -2.07 -6.11 -2.01
CA ALA A 383 -1.90 -7.54 -1.75
C ALA A 383 -1.06 -7.81 -0.48
N TYR A 384 -0.07 -6.95 -0.18
CA TYR A 384 0.72 -7.05 1.06
C TYR A 384 -0.11 -6.80 2.31
N THR A 385 -1.09 -5.89 2.26
CA THR A 385 -1.98 -5.67 3.41
C THR A 385 -2.90 -6.88 3.64
N ALA A 386 -3.39 -7.53 2.58
CA ALA A 386 -4.15 -8.77 2.72
C ALA A 386 -3.25 -9.91 3.26
N CYS A 387 -2.04 -10.05 2.72
CA CYS A 387 -1.00 -10.94 3.21
C CYS A 387 -0.70 -10.74 4.70
N ALA A 388 -0.55 -9.48 5.13
CA ALA A 388 -0.34 -9.07 6.51
C ALA A 388 -1.44 -9.61 7.42
N ALA A 389 -2.69 -9.36 7.02
CA ALA A 389 -3.85 -9.83 7.76
C ALA A 389 -3.88 -11.36 7.86
N VAL A 390 -3.59 -12.09 6.77
CA VAL A 390 -3.53 -13.56 6.80
C VAL A 390 -2.43 -14.06 7.75
N GLY A 391 -1.22 -13.53 7.60
CA GLY A 391 -0.08 -13.94 8.42
C GLY A 391 -0.28 -13.66 9.90
N LEU A 392 -0.62 -12.42 10.24
CA LEU A 392 -0.80 -11.98 11.62
C LEU A 392 -2.04 -12.61 12.28
N LEU A 393 -3.20 -12.56 11.62
CA LEU A 393 -4.49 -12.86 12.25
C LEU A 393 -4.90 -14.32 12.16
N ALA A 394 -4.64 -14.95 11.01
CA ALA A 394 -5.07 -16.33 10.75
C ALA A 394 -3.98 -17.36 11.05
N ARG A 395 -2.71 -17.00 10.86
CA ARG A 395 -1.57 -17.89 11.06
C ARG A 395 -0.78 -17.62 12.34
N GLY A 396 -1.02 -16.49 13.01
CA GLY A 396 -0.29 -16.11 14.22
C GLY A 396 1.21 -15.90 13.98
N ILE A 397 1.60 -15.52 12.76
CA ILE A 397 2.98 -15.16 12.43
C ILE A 397 3.31 -13.87 13.20
N ALA A 398 4.49 -13.83 13.82
CA ALA A 398 4.94 -12.66 14.55
C ALA A 398 5.14 -11.46 13.59
N ALA A 399 4.90 -10.24 14.08
CA ALA A 399 4.99 -9.04 13.24
C ALA A 399 6.39 -8.82 12.67
N GLU A 400 7.43 -9.17 13.42
CA GLU A 400 8.83 -9.13 13.02
C GLU A 400 9.18 -10.10 11.89
N ASP A 401 8.45 -11.23 11.79
CA ASP A 401 8.69 -12.26 10.77
C ASP A 401 7.96 -11.95 9.46
N MET A 402 6.92 -11.11 9.50
CA MET A 402 6.09 -10.81 8.33
C MET A 402 6.85 -10.33 7.09
N PRO A 403 7.89 -9.49 7.16
CA PRO A 403 8.64 -9.08 5.97
C PRO A 403 9.37 -10.23 5.26
N SER A 404 9.63 -11.34 5.96
CA SER A 404 10.26 -12.54 5.40
C SER A 404 9.27 -13.46 4.68
N ILE A 405 7.97 -13.24 4.87
CA ILE A 405 6.92 -14.07 4.28
C ILE A 405 6.72 -13.69 2.81
N PRO A 406 6.91 -14.62 1.86
CA PRO A 406 6.60 -14.42 0.46
C PRO A 406 5.14 -14.01 0.28
N CYS A 407 4.95 -12.89 -0.40
CA CYS A 407 3.64 -12.38 -0.74
C CYS A 407 3.51 -12.27 -2.25
N LEU A 408 2.46 -12.89 -2.78
CA LEU A 408 2.19 -12.84 -4.20
C LEU A 408 1.77 -11.43 -4.60
N ARG A 409 2.40 -10.89 -5.64
CA ARG A 409 2.05 -9.58 -6.18
C ARG A 409 1.50 -9.76 -7.59
N TYR A 410 0.26 -9.29 -7.77
CA TYR A 410 -0.29 -9.12 -9.10
C TYR A 410 -0.07 -7.67 -9.53
N ALA A 411 0.62 -7.47 -10.66
CA ALA A 411 0.63 -6.19 -11.33
C ALA A 411 -0.25 -6.33 -12.58
N LEU A 412 -1.07 -5.32 -12.86
CA LEU A 412 -1.63 -5.12 -14.18
C LEU A 412 -0.63 -4.24 -14.95
N PRO A 413 0.32 -4.79 -15.73
CA PRO A 413 1.15 -3.94 -16.56
C PRO A 413 0.32 -3.34 -17.71
N LEU A 414 0.88 -2.30 -18.32
CA LEU A 414 0.38 -1.55 -19.48
C LEU A 414 0.34 -2.37 -20.79
N GLY A 415 -0.02 -3.66 -20.71
CA GLY A 415 -0.04 -4.59 -21.85
C GLY A 415 -0.52 -6.00 -21.48
N GLY A 416 -1.47 -6.11 -20.56
CA GLY A 416 -2.10 -7.37 -20.16
C GLY A 416 -1.62 -7.96 -18.82
N PRO A 417 -2.38 -8.88 -18.21
CA PRO A 417 -2.10 -9.44 -16.89
C PRO A 417 -0.72 -10.11 -16.77
N ARG A 418 0.05 -9.83 -15.70
CA ARG A 418 1.29 -10.57 -15.36
C ARG A 418 1.32 -10.92 -13.88
N VAL A 419 1.55 -12.21 -13.58
CA VAL A 419 1.79 -12.71 -12.22
C VAL A 419 3.29 -12.67 -11.94
N GLY A 420 3.70 -12.08 -10.82
CA GLY A 420 5.06 -12.18 -10.30
C GLY A 420 5.05 -12.72 -8.87
N LEU A 421 5.93 -13.69 -8.58
CA LEU A 421 6.25 -14.04 -7.20
C LEU A 421 7.38 -13.13 -6.73
N LEU A 422 7.20 -12.47 -5.59
CA LEU A 422 8.25 -11.67 -4.96
C LEU A 422 8.79 -12.48 -3.80
N VAL A 423 10.03 -12.97 -3.95
CA VAL A 423 10.77 -13.65 -2.89
C VAL A 423 11.79 -12.64 -2.35
N PRO A 424 11.75 -12.28 -1.06
CA PRO A 424 12.83 -11.50 -0.47
C PRO A 424 14.09 -12.38 -0.45
N CYS A 425 15.11 -12.00 -1.21
CA CYS A 425 16.46 -12.56 -1.10
C CYS A 425 17.29 -11.64 -0.21
N GLU A 426 17.97 -12.18 0.80
CA GLU A 426 18.94 -11.39 1.55
C GLU A 426 20.18 -11.16 0.68
N GLY A 427 20.70 -9.95 0.68
CA GLY A 427 21.97 -9.66 0.01
C GLY A 427 23.12 -10.20 0.84
N GLY A 428 23.56 -11.41 0.56
CA GLY A 428 24.81 -11.95 1.14
C GLY A 428 26.01 -11.07 0.77
N SER A 429 27.00 -11.00 1.66
CA SER A 429 28.32 -10.46 1.34
C SER A 429 28.97 -11.29 0.23
N GLU A 430 29.83 -10.65 -0.58
CA GLU A 430 30.51 -11.28 -1.73
C GLU A 430 31.01 -12.71 -1.42
N GLY A 431 30.39 -13.71 -2.05
CA GLY A 431 30.82 -15.11 -2.00
C GLY A 431 29.94 -16.07 -1.19
N GLU A 432 28.98 -15.59 -0.39
CA GLU A 432 28.01 -16.46 0.29
C GLU A 432 26.67 -16.49 -0.46
N VAL A 433 26.29 -17.67 -0.92
CA VAL A 433 24.94 -17.93 -1.43
C VAL A 433 24.01 -18.06 -0.22
N ASP A 434 22.98 -17.23 -0.17
CA ASP A 434 21.95 -17.30 0.87
C ASP A 434 21.37 -18.74 0.94
N PRO A 435 21.40 -19.42 2.10
CA PRO A 435 20.85 -20.76 2.28
C PRO A 435 19.35 -20.85 1.92
N LEU A 436 18.59 -19.75 2.01
CA LEU A 436 17.24 -19.69 1.45
C LEU A 436 17.30 -19.87 -0.07
N CYS A 437 18.12 -19.09 -0.77
CA CYS A 437 18.29 -19.23 -2.23
C CYS A 437 18.76 -20.65 -2.63
N GLU A 438 19.66 -21.26 -1.87
CA GLU A 438 20.17 -22.62 -2.12
C GLU A 438 19.11 -23.70 -1.87
N ARG A 439 18.30 -23.55 -0.81
CA ARG A 439 17.18 -24.46 -0.48
C ARG A 439 16.10 -24.49 -1.56
N TRP A 440 15.88 -23.35 -2.24
CA TRP A 440 14.91 -23.23 -3.33
C TRP A 440 15.52 -23.53 -4.72
N GLY A 441 16.85 -23.45 -4.88
CA GLY A 441 17.56 -23.65 -6.15
C GLY A 441 17.64 -25.11 -6.64
N GLY A 442 17.23 -26.08 -5.82
CA GLY A 442 17.36 -27.52 -6.14
C GLY A 442 16.09 -28.36 -6.09
N GLN A 443 14.95 -27.82 -5.65
CA GLN A 443 13.72 -28.61 -5.51
C GLN A 443 12.80 -28.49 -6.72
N THR A 444 12.69 -29.59 -7.47
CA THR A 444 11.61 -29.79 -8.43
C THR A 444 10.33 -30.13 -7.66
N VAL A 445 9.37 -29.20 -7.63
CA VAL A 445 8.01 -29.51 -7.19
C VAL A 445 7.27 -30.09 -8.40
N PRO A 446 6.89 -31.37 -8.41
CA PRO A 446 6.13 -31.91 -9.53
C PRO A 446 4.75 -31.26 -9.55
N PHE A 447 4.48 -30.48 -10.60
CA PHE A 447 3.11 -30.09 -10.93
C PHE A 447 2.31 -31.36 -11.28
N PRO A 448 1.04 -31.49 -10.83
CA PRO A 448 0.18 -32.57 -11.28
C PRO A 448 0.09 -32.55 -12.81
N SER A 449 0.47 -33.66 -13.45
CA SER A 449 0.55 -33.81 -14.92
C SER A 449 -0.78 -33.55 -15.63
N ALA A 450 -1.90 -33.55 -14.91
CA ALA A 450 -3.22 -33.17 -15.41
C ALA A 450 -3.34 -31.67 -15.77
N MET A 451 -2.48 -30.79 -15.24
CA MET A 451 -2.50 -29.35 -15.52
C MET A 451 -1.60 -28.94 -16.71
N ILE A 452 -0.66 -29.81 -17.10
CA ILE A 452 0.33 -29.53 -18.16
C ILE A 452 -0.23 -29.84 -19.57
N ALA A 453 -1.23 -30.72 -19.66
CA ALA A 453 -1.78 -31.17 -20.94
C ALA A 453 -2.77 -30.19 -21.61
N SER A 454 -3.21 -29.12 -20.91
CA SER A 454 -4.21 -28.15 -21.40
C SER A 454 -3.64 -26.79 -21.81
N LEU A 455 -2.33 -26.55 -21.67
CA LEU A 455 -1.71 -25.31 -22.11
C LEU A 455 -1.54 -25.32 -23.65
N PRO A 456 -2.00 -24.29 -24.39
CA PRO A 456 -1.73 -24.17 -25.81
C PRO A 456 -0.22 -24.16 -26.07
N ARG A 457 0.25 -24.86 -27.10
CA ARG A 457 1.63 -24.71 -27.58
C ARG A 457 1.79 -23.29 -28.12
N TRP A 458 2.40 -22.40 -27.34
CA TRP A 458 2.90 -21.11 -27.82
C TRP A 458 4.20 -21.36 -28.58
N THR A 459 4.10 -21.71 -29.85
CA THR A 459 5.23 -21.70 -30.77
C THR A 459 5.32 -20.34 -31.48
N GLU A 460 6.52 -19.76 -31.42
CA GLU A 460 7.07 -18.74 -32.33
C GLU A 460 6.73 -17.26 -32.12
N LYS A 461 7.62 -16.57 -31.38
CA LYS A 461 8.53 -15.49 -31.86
C LYS A 461 8.86 -14.52 -30.73
N PHE A 462 9.95 -14.73 -30.01
CA PHE A 462 10.60 -13.66 -29.22
C PHE A 462 12.13 -13.81 -29.23
N CYS A 463 12.78 -12.71 -29.62
CA CYS A 463 14.19 -12.35 -29.56
C CYS A 463 15.23 -13.48 -29.62
N ASP A 464 15.66 -13.79 -30.85
CA ASP A 464 16.97 -14.36 -31.11
C ASP A 464 18.03 -13.28 -30.79
N VAL A 465 18.60 -13.31 -29.58
CA VAL A 465 19.82 -12.59 -29.24
C VAL A 465 20.93 -13.62 -29.08
N ALA A 466 21.33 -14.20 -30.21
CA ALA A 466 22.60 -14.89 -30.32
C ALA A 466 23.73 -13.84 -30.31
N SER A 467 24.16 -13.43 -29.12
CA SER A 467 25.49 -12.84 -28.91
C SER A 467 26.04 -13.34 -27.57
N PRO A 468 27.21 -14.01 -27.55
CA PRO A 468 27.77 -14.61 -26.34
C PRO A 468 28.41 -13.61 -25.36
N ASP A 469 28.35 -12.30 -25.61
CA ASP A 469 28.99 -11.29 -24.76
C ASP A 469 27.98 -10.30 -24.16
N ILE A 470 27.24 -10.77 -23.16
CA ILE A 470 26.80 -9.89 -22.08
C ILE A 470 27.47 -10.41 -20.81
N ARG A 471 28.64 -9.85 -20.47
CA ARG A 471 29.19 -9.98 -19.12
C ARG A 471 28.23 -9.28 -18.16
N LEU A 472 27.44 -10.07 -17.43
CA LEU A 472 26.77 -9.60 -16.23
C LEU A 472 27.88 -9.13 -15.27
N LYS A 473 27.82 -7.88 -14.80
CA LYS A 473 28.61 -7.48 -13.63
C LYS A 473 28.21 -8.42 -12.48
N GLU A 474 29.24 -8.96 -11.85
CA GLU A 474 29.26 -10.06 -10.88
C GLU A 474 28.15 -9.98 -9.82
N GLY A 475 27.52 -11.12 -9.52
CA GLY A 475 26.71 -11.30 -8.30
C GLY A 475 25.21 -11.68 -8.43
N LEU A 476 24.69 -12.06 -9.61
CA LEU A 476 23.29 -12.51 -9.74
C LEU A 476 23.20 -13.75 -10.64
N ALA A 477 22.83 -14.89 -10.07
CA ALA A 477 22.41 -16.08 -10.80
C ALA A 477 20.93 -16.35 -10.49
N MET A 478 20.12 -16.53 -11.55
CA MET A 478 18.74 -16.98 -11.43
C MET A 478 18.55 -18.12 -12.43
N TYR A 479 18.23 -19.30 -11.93
CA TYR A 479 17.90 -20.48 -12.73
C TYR A 479 16.39 -20.71 -12.65
N VAL A 480 15.74 -20.86 -13.80
CA VAL A 480 14.35 -21.32 -13.88
C VAL A 480 14.30 -22.52 -14.81
N ALA A 481 13.99 -23.68 -14.26
CA ALA A 481 13.74 -24.92 -14.99
C ALA A 481 12.25 -25.25 -14.95
N THR A 482 11.42 -24.44 -15.61
CA THR A 482 10.06 -24.81 -16.03
C THR A 482 9.70 -23.99 -17.26
N GLY A 483 9.07 -24.61 -18.27
CA GLY A 483 8.72 -23.99 -19.56
C GLY A 483 7.61 -22.92 -19.52
N LEU A 484 7.59 -22.06 -18.50
CA LEU A 484 6.77 -20.85 -18.44
C LEU A 484 7.70 -19.63 -18.56
N PRO A 485 7.40 -18.66 -19.45
CA PRO A 485 8.21 -17.46 -19.56
C PRO A 485 8.00 -16.54 -18.34
N VAL A 486 9.02 -16.44 -17.50
CA VAL A 486 9.14 -15.39 -16.47
C VAL A 486 9.99 -14.27 -17.05
N PHE A 487 9.45 -13.05 -17.14
CA PHE A 487 10.20 -11.88 -17.57
C PHE A 487 10.70 -11.08 -16.36
N CYS A 488 12.02 -10.94 -16.24
CA CYS A 488 12.62 -9.94 -15.36
C CYS A 488 12.41 -8.54 -15.95
N SER A 489 11.70 -7.68 -15.23
CA SER A 489 11.76 -6.24 -15.49
C SER A 489 12.99 -5.67 -14.79
N ARG A 490 13.93 -5.14 -15.56
CA ARG A 490 14.99 -4.25 -15.06
C ARG A 490 14.40 -2.84 -15.10
N SER A 491 14.12 -2.23 -13.95
CA SER A 491 14.06 -0.75 -13.94
C SER A 491 15.49 -0.26 -14.11
N ALA A 492 15.69 0.80 -14.89
CA ALA A 492 17.01 1.38 -15.12
C ALA A 492 17.66 1.91 -13.82
N ASP A 493 16.88 2.01 -12.74
CA ASP A 493 17.22 2.80 -11.56
C ASP A 493 17.46 1.97 -10.29
N GLY A 494 17.24 0.63 -10.33
CA GLY A 494 17.61 -0.28 -9.22
C GLY A 494 16.93 -0.03 -7.86
N ASN A 495 15.98 0.89 -7.76
CA ASN A 495 15.32 1.29 -6.52
C ASN A 495 13.89 0.73 -6.46
N PHE A 496 13.72 -0.44 -5.84
CA PHE A 496 12.43 -0.89 -5.33
C PHE A 496 12.55 -1.12 -3.81
N GLY A 497 12.39 -0.06 -3.03
CA GLY A 497 12.20 -0.15 -1.59
C GLY A 497 10.71 0.02 -1.29
N GLY A 498 9.97 -1.08 -1.22
CA GLY A 498 8.61 -1.08 -0.69
C GLY A 498 8.56 -2.03 0.49
N GLY A 499 8.38 -1.49 1.69
CA GLY A 499 8.15 -2.27 2.91
C GLY A 499 6.67 -2.25 3.30
N ALA A 500 6.27 -3.18 4.17
CA ALA A 500 5.03 -3.11 4.94
C ALA A 500 5.41 -2.95 6.43
N SER A 501 4.53 -2.35 7.23
CA SER A 501 4.74 -2.16 8.68
C SER A 501 3.67 -2.94 9.46
N PHE A 502 4.04 -3.58 10.56
CA PHE A 502 3.21 -4.57 11.28
C PHE A 502 3.38 -4.44 12.80
N PHE A 503 2.32 -4.64 13.60
CA PHE A 503 2.38 -4.65 15.09
C PHE A 503 1.37 -5.51 15.82
N VAL A 504 1.79 -6.03 16.98
CA VAL A 504 0.96 -6.70 18.00
C VAL A 504 1.17 -6.10 19.40
N ASN A 505 0.09 -5.72 20.10
CA ASN A 505 0.15 -5.41 21.53
C ASN A 505 0.19 -6.70 22.37
N GLY A 506 1.28 -6.92 23.10
CA GLY A 506 1.44 -8.04 24.03
C GLY A 506 2.44 -7.73 25.15
N ARG A 507 2.03 -7.94 26.40
CA ARG A 507 2.91 -7.87 27.58
C ARG A 507 4.07 -8.85 27.45
N ALA A 508 5.28 -8.41 27.80
CA ALA A 508 6.34 -9.31 28.22
C ALA A 508 5.82 -10.18 29.38
N LEU A 509 5.86 -11.50 29.21
CA LEU A 509 5.79 -12.44 30.34
C LEU A 509 7.15 -12.54 31.01
#